data_AF-A0AAW7JPC6-F1
#
_entry.id   AF-A0AAW7JPC6-F1
#
_cell.length_a   1.000
_cell.length_b   1.000
_cell.length_c   1.000
_cell.angle_alpha   90.00
_cell.angle_beta   90.00
_cell.angle_gamma   90.00
#
_symmetry.space_group_name_H-M   'P 1'
#
loop_
_entity.id
_entity.type
_entity.pdbx_description
1 polymer ?
#
loop_
_entity_poly.entity_id
_entity_poly.type
_entity_poly.pdbx_seq_one_letter_code
_entity_poly.pdbx_strand_id
1 'polypeptide(L)'
;MKTERYLEEDFEGFVEDLIKSGRLEDKEFGISKRMLDKGYGSLSDKQKYVFDKMIDSNSVEECKRCACDIPWCEMLEALDNGGYCNYCQHMMEKLENE
;
A
#
# COMPACT_ATOMS: atom_id res chain seq x y z
N MET A 1 -9.51 -0.16 4.95
CA MET A 1 -8.66 0.91 5.50
C MET A 1 -9.42 2.22 5.63
N LYS A 2 -8.98 3.11 6.53
CA LYS A 2 -9.55 4.46 6.72
C LYS A 2 -9.07 5.42 5.62
N THR A 3 -9.97 6.15 4.96
CA THR A 3 -9.65 7.08 3.86
C THR A 3 -8.75 8.24 4.28
N GLU A 4 -8.74 8.58 5.56
CA GLU A 4 -7.88 9.61 6.15
C GLU A 4 -6.40 9.29 5.95
N ARG A 5 -6.05 8.01 5.82
CA ARG A 5 -4.67 7.59 5.55
C ARG A 5 -4.15 8.04 4.20
N TYR A 6 -5.02 8.40 3.25
CA TYR A 6 -4.61 8.95 1.96
C TYR A 6 -3.99 10.35 2.07
N LEU A 7 -4.12 10.99 3.23
CA LEU A 7 -3.50 12.29 3.53
C LEU A 7 -2.17 12.15 4.27
N GLU A 8 -1.76 10.93 4.62
CA GLU A 8 -0.48 10.67 5.27
C GLU A 8 0.68 10.88 4.29
N GLU A 9 1.87 11.16 4.85
CA GLU A 9 3.10 11.23 4.07
C GLU A 9 3.35 9.91 3.32
N ASP A 10 4.00 9.99 2.17
CA ASP A 10 4.38 8.87 1.30
C ASP A 10 3.22 8.06 0.68
N PHE A 11 1.95 8.41 0.91
CA PHE A 11 0.82 7.71 0.29
C PHE A 11 0.88 7.76 -1.25
N GLU A 12 1.16 8.94 -1.83
CA GLU A 12 1.30 9.07 -3.28
C GLU A 12 2.48 8.24 -3.82
N GLY A 13 3.60 8.20 -3.09
CA GLY A 13 4.75 7.36 -3.42
C GLY A 13 4.40 5.87 -3.44
N PHE A 14 3.65 5.41 -2.44
CA PHE A 14 3.12 4.04 -2.42
C PHE A 14 2.22 3.75 -3.64
N VAL A 15 1.36 4.68 -4.04
CA VAL A 15 0.50 4.49 -5.23
C VAL A 15 1.33 4.44 -6.51
N GLU A 16 2.40 5.23 -6.62
CA GLU A 16 3.34 5.12 -7.73
C GLU A 16 4.02 3.75 -7.77
N ASP A 17 4.45 3.24 -6.62
CA ASP A 17 5.13 1.95 -6.53
C ASP A 17 4.18 0.78 -6.81
N LEU A 18 2.91 0.90 -6.41
CA LEU A 18 1.85 -0.03 -6.84
C LEU A 18 1.69 -0.06 -8.35
N ILE A 19 1.66 1.10 -9.01
CA ILE A 19 1.59 1.20 -10.47
C ILE A 19 2.81 0.52 -11.11
N LYS A 20 4.02 0.74 -10.58
CA LYS A 20 5.27 0.15 -11.09
C LYS A 20 5.35 -1.35 -10.85
N SER A 21 4.73 -1.85 -9.77
CA SER A 21 4.79 -3.26 -9.37
C SER A 21 4.09 -4.23 -10.34
N GLY A 22 3.19 -3.72 -11.20
CA GLY A 22 2.41 -4.55 -12.11
C GLY A 22 1.30 -5.38 -11.44
N ARG A 23 0.98 -5.12 -10.17
CA ARG A 23 -0.11 -5.81 -9.41
C ARG A 23 -1.52 -5.37 -9.81
N LEU A 24 -1.64 -4.21 -10.45
CA LEU A 24 -2.92 -3.58 -10.73
C LEU A 24 -3.53 -4.10 -12.04
N GLU A 25 -4.85 -4.33 -12.03
CA GLU A 25 -5.61 -4.54 -13.26
C GLU A 25 -5.67 -3.24 -14.10
N ASP A 26 -5.93 -3.33 -15.41
CA ASP A 26 -5.97 -2.17 -16.34
C ASP A 26 -6.85 -1.02 -15.82
N LYS A 27 -8.00 -1.37 -15.21
CA LYS A 27 -8.93 -0.40 -14.66
C LYS A 27 -8.36 0.29 -13.42
N GLU A 28 -7.74 -0.46 -12.52
CA GLU A 28 -7.13 0.04 -11.30
C GLU A 28 -5.96 0.95 -11.64
N PHE A 29 -5.09 0.52 -12.56
CA PHE A 29 -3.98 1.30 -13.09
C PHE A 29 -4.42 2.67 -13.62
N GLY A 30 -5.48 2.71 -14.42
CA GLY A 30 -6.02 3.97 -14.95
C GLY A 30 -6.59 4.89 -13.86
N ILE A 31 -7.24 4.31 -12.84
CA ILE A 31 -7.78 5.06 -11.71
C ILE A 31 -6.65 5.61 -10.84
N SER A 32 -5.61 4.82 -10.53
CA SER A 32 -4.45 5.25 -9.75
C SER A 32 -3.71 6.40 -10.42
N LYS A 33 -3.48 6.33 -11.73
CA LYS A 33 -2.88 7.43 -12.48
C LYS A 33 -3.71 8.71 -12.41
N ARG A 34 -5.03 8.60 -12.50
CA ARG A 34 -5.92 9.75 -12.36
C ARG A 34 -5.92 10.32 -10.94
N MET A 35 -5.83 9.45 -9.94
CA MET A 35 -5.71 9.85 -8.53
C MET A 35 -4.44 10.68 -8.33
N LEU A 36 -3.29 10.21 -8.83
CA LEU A 36 -2.02 10.96 -8.76
C LEU A 36 -2.05 12.28 -9.55
N ASP A 37 -2.69 12.31 -10.72
CA ASP A 37 -2.72 13.51 -11.58
C ASP A 37 -3.67 14.60 -11.06
N LYS A 38 -4.82 14.22 -10.47
CA LYS A 38 -5.93 15.14 -10.18
C LYS A 38 -6.46 15.06 -8.74
N GLY A 39 -5.84 14.22 -7.91
CA GLY A 39 -6.25 13.94 -6.55
C GLY A 39 -7.47 13.01 -6.46
N TYR A 40 -7.62 12.39 -5.29
CA TYR A 40 -8.74 11.50 -4.95
C TYR A 40 -10.12 12.15 -5.13
N GLY A 41 -10.24 13.47 -4.88
CA GLY A 41 -11.49 14.21 -5.08
C GLY A 41 -12.00 14.26 -6.52
N SER A 42 -11.13 14.02 -7.51
CA SER A 42 -11.47 14.02 -8.94
C SER A 42 -12.11 12.70 -9.42
N LEU A 43 -12.12 11.69 -8.57
CA LEU A 43 -12.69 10.37 -8.83
C LEU A 43 -14.20 10.40 -8.60
N SER A 44 -14.96 9.76 -9.49
CA SER A 44 -16.37 9.45 -9.24
C SER A 44 -16.53 8.45 -8.11
N ASP A 45 -17.71 8.35 -7.51
CA ASP A 45 -17.96 7.42 -6.38
C ASP A 45 -17.65 5.95 -6.75
N LYS A 46 -17.94 5.55 -7.99
CA LYS A 46 -17.58 4.21 -8.49
C LYS A 46 -16.07 4.02 -8.63
N GLN A 47 -15.34 5.07 -9.00
CA GLN A 47 -13.88 5.02 -9.09
C GLN A 47 -13.25 4.99 -7.70
N LYS A 48 -13.76 5.79 -6.76
CA LYS A 48 -13.37 5.76 -5.34
C LYS A 48 -13.54 4.37 -4.76
N TYR A 49 -14.73 3.77 -4.92
CA TYR A 49 -14.97 2.40 -4.45
C TYR A 49 -13.95 1.38 -4.98
N VAL A 50 -13.58 1.47 -6.27
CA VAL A 50 -12.57 0.57 -6.86
C VAL A 50 -11.19 0.90 -6.31
N PHE A 51 -10.84 2.17 -6.22
CA PHE A 51 -9.57 2.64 -5.68
C PHE A 51 -9.39 2.18 -4.22
N ASP A 52 -10.38 2.44 -3.37
CA ASP A 52 -10.34 2.09 -1.96
C ASP A 52 -10.17 0.59 -1.76
N LYS A 53 -10.94 -0.21 -2.48
CA LYS A 53 -10.83 -1.68 -2.43
C LYS A 53 -9.47 -2.17 -2.92
N MET A 54 -8.90 -1.52 -3.94
CA MET A 54 -7.58 -1.87 -4.47
C MET A 54 -6.47 -1.54 -3.46
N ILE A 55 -6.53 -0.39 -2.79
CA ILE A 55 -5.59 -0.06 -1.71
C ILE A 55 -5.75 -1.06 -0.55
N ASP A 56 -6.97 -1.37 -0.13
CA ASP A 56 -7.23 -2.35 0.93
C ASP A 56 -6.67 -3.74 0.58
N SER A 57 -6.74 -4.13 -0.69
CA SER A 57 -6.22 -5.43 -1.15
C SER A 57 -4.70 -5.45 -1.31
N ASN A 58 -4.07 -4.29 -1.33
CA ASN A 58 -2.63 -4.11 -1.47
C ASN A 58 -2.05 -3.34 -0.27
N SER A 59 -2.59 -3.50 0.93
CA SER A 59 -2.00 -2.90 2.12
C SER A 59 -2.08 -3.84 3.31
N VAL A 60 -1.15 -3.64 4.23
CA VAL A 60 -1.07 -4.30 5.53
C VAL A 60 -1.02 -3.18 6.57
N GLU A 61 -2.08 -3.00 7.34
CA GLU A 61 -2.17 -1.89 8.29
C GLU A 61 -1.12 -2.02 9.41
N GLU A 62 -0.97 -3.21 9.98
CA GLU A 62 -0.08 -3.48 11.12
C GLU A 62 0.84 -4.67 10.85
N CYS A 63 2.08 -4.59 11.33
CA CYS A 63 3.02 -5.69 11.28
C CYS A 63 2.53 -6.88 12.13
N LYS A 64 2.44 -8.07 11.53
CA LYS A 64 1.97 -9.30 12.19
C LYS A 64 2.77 -9.72 13.43
N ARG A 65 4.01 -9.23 13.59
CA ARG A 65 4.90 -9.59 14.71
C ARG A 65 4.89 -8.55 15.83
N CYS A 66 5.13 -7.28 15.50
CA CYS A 66 5.26 -6.23 16.51
C CYS A 66 3.99 -5.40 16.71
N ALA A 67 2.95 -5.62 15.90
CA ALA A 67 1.69 -4.87 15.92
C ALA A 67 1.84 -3.34 15.79
N CYS A 68 2.96 -2.88 15.23
CA CYS A 68 3.14 -1.48 14.88
C CYS A 68 2.53 -1.22 13.50
N ASP A 69 1.95 -0.03 13.34
CA ASP A 69 1.48 0.49 12.05
C ASP A 69 2.61 0.46 11.02
N ILE A 70 2.29 0.03 9.80
CA ILE A 70 3.24 0.03 8.67
C ILE A 70 3.10 1.36 7.92
N PRO A 71 4.19 2.13 7.80
CA PRO A 71 4.18 3.37 7.04
C PRO A 71 4.04 3.09 5.53
N TRP A 72 3.50 4.06 4.79
CA TRP A 72 3.26 3.90 3.34
C TRP A 72 4.53 3.57 2.55
N CYS A 73 5.65 4.19 2.91
CA CYS A 73 6.95 3.95 2.28
C CYS A 73 7.52 2.53 2.49
N GLU A 74 6.97 1.72 3.41
CA GLU A 74 7.34 0.31 3.59
C GLU A 74 6.22 -0.66 3.17
N MET A 75 5.09 -0.14 2.69
CA MET A 75 3.87 -0.94 2.53
C MET A 75 4.02 -2.05 1.49
N LEU A 76 4.70 -1.76 0.37
CA LEU A 76 4.87 -2.72 -0.70
C LEU A 76 5.84 -3.84 -0.28
N GLU A 77 6.93 -3.49 0.39
CA GLU A 77 7.86 -4.44 1.00
C GLU A 77 7.16 -5.27 2.07
N ALA A 78 6.33 -4.67 2.91
CA ALA A 78 5.59 -5.39 3.93
C ALA A 78 4.63 -6.43 3.34
N LEU A 79 4.00 -6.15 2.19
CA LEU A 79 3.21 -7.13 1.45
C LEU A 79 4.08 -8.30 0.98
N ASP A 80 5.24 -8.00 0.39
CA ASP A 80 6.18 -8.99 -0.12
C ASP A 80 6.81 -9.84 0.99
N ASN A 81 7.02 -9.23 2.15
CA ASN A 81 7.46 -9.89 3.37
C ASN A 81 6.34 -10.71 4.03
N GLY A 82 5.14 -10.81 3.44
CA GLY A 82 4.05 -11.62 4.00
C GLY A 82 3.33 -10.97 5.19
N GLY A 83 3.42 -9.64 5.32
CA GLY A 83 2.77 -8.84 6.36
C GLY A 83 3.68 -8.49 7.54
N TYR A 84 4.99 -8.50 7.35
CA TYR A 84 5.97 -8.08 8.35
C TYR A 84 6.66 -6.79 7.91
N CYS A 85 6.83 -5.84 8.83
CA CYS A 85 7.66 -4.66 8.58
C CYS A 85 9.12 -5.07 8.35
N ASN A 86 9.89 -4.22 7.67
CA ASN A 86 11.27 -4.50 7.30
C ASN A 86 12.14 -4.90 8.50
N TYR A 87 11.98 -4.22 9.63
CA TYR A 87 12.69 -4.59 10.86
C TYR A 87 12.38 -6.01 11.34
N CYS A 88 11.09 -6.38 11.38
CA CYS A 88 10.68 -7.70 11.85
C CYS A 88 11.12 -8.80 10.87
N GLN A 89 11.02 -8.54 9.57
CA GLN A 89 11.51 -9.44 8.52
C GLN A 89 13.00 -9.72 8.69
N HIS A 90 13.83 -8.68 8.73
CA HIS A 90 15.28 -8.82 8.90
C HIS A 90 15.68 -9.55 10.20
N MET A 91 14.93 -9.33 11.29
CA MET A 91 15.17 -10.04 12.53
C MET A 91 14.83 -11.53 12.43
N MET A 92 13.83 -11.93 11.66
CA MET A 92 13.49 -13.33 11.44
C MET A 92 14.51 -14.02 10.54
N GLU A 93 14.92 -13.36 9.44
CA GLU A 93 15.96 -13.87 8.53
C GLU A 93 17.28 -14.16 9.25
N LYS A 94 17.67 -13.32 10.22
CA LYS A 94 18.87 -13.57 11.04
C LYS A 94 18.74 -14.84 11.88
N LEU A 95 17.58 -15.05 12.52
CA LEU A 95 17.33 -16.22 13.36
C LEU A 95 17.28 -17.53 12.57
N GLU A 96 16.85 -17.49 11.30
CA GLU A 96 16.83 -18.67 10.42
C GLU A 96 18.23 -19.09 9.93
N ASN A 97 19.19 -18.16 9.93
CA ASN A 97 20.55 -18.38 9.46
C ASN A 97 21.55 -18.70 10.60
N GLU A 98 21.08 -18.84 11.84
CA GLU A 98 21.83 -19.26 13.03
C GLU A 98 21.56 -20.73 13.38
#